data_AF-M3B847-F1
#
_entry.id   AF-M3B847-F1
#
_cell.length_a   1.000
_cell.length_b   1.000
_cell.length_c   1.000
_cell.angle_alpha   90.00
_cell.angle_beta   90.00
_cell.angle_gamma   90.00
#
_symmetry.space_group_name_H-M   'P 1'
#
loop_
_entity.id
_entity.type
_entity.pdbx_description
1 polymer ?
#
loop_
_entity_poly.entity_id
_entity_poly.type
_entity_poly.pdbx_seq_one_letter_code
_entity_poly.pdbx_strand_id
1 'polypeptide(L)'
;MDLLQSVRKEGSRGGVNFSWDDVKGATNRENYLGHSLMAPVGRWQQNKDLNWYAKADDADLTPEQRMEKEREAKREEMRKVKEAEEDAMNLALGLPVPDRTNANLQPLG
;
A
#
# COMPACT_ATOMS: atom_id res chain seq x y z
N MET A 1 -2.59 -44.80 -5.89
CA MET A 1 -3.46 -44.18 -4.87
C MET A 1 -2.60 -43.24 -4.05
N ASP A 2 -2.87 -41.95 -4.16
CA ASP A 2 -2.06 -40.86 -3.62
C ASP A 2 -2.14 -40.80 -2.08
N LEU A 3 -0.99 -40.74 -1.40
CA LEU A 3 -0.84 -40.77 0.07
C LEU A 3 -0.40 -39.41 0.60
N LEU A 4 -1.14 -38.36 0.27
CA LEU A 4 -0.89 -37.00 0.77
C LEU A 4 -2.14 -36.41 1.42
N GLN A 5 -2.65 -37.08 2.44
CA GLN A 5 -3.37 -36.40 3.51
C GLN A 5 -2.35 -35.88 4.52
N SER A 6 -1.76 -34.72 4.21
CA SER A 6 -1.11 -33.88 5.22
C SER A 6 -2.21 -33.30 6.12
N VAL A 7 -2.79 -34.13 6.98
CA VAL A 7 -3.55 -33.66 8.14
C VAL A 7 -2.53 -32.89 8.97
N ARG A 8 -2.52 -31.55 8.83
CA ARG A 8 -1.77 -30.68 9.74
C ARG A 8 -2.28 -30.95 11.14
N LYS A 9 -1.50 -31.72 11.91
CA LYS A 9 -1.71 -31.90 13.33
C LYS A 9 -1.27 -30.60 14.01
N GLU A 10 -2.16 -29.63 14.07
CA GLU A 10 -2.00 -28.47 14.93
C GLU A 10 -2.28 -28.90 16.38
N GLY A 11 -1.34 -28.59 17.28
CA GLY A 11 -1.55 -28.69 18.73
C GLY A 11 -1.21 -30.05 19.38
N SER A 12 0.08 -30.29 19.67
CA SER A 12 0.52 -31.36 20.60
C SER A 12 1.56 -30.88 21.62
N ARG A 13 1.59 -29.57 21.89
CA ARG A 13 2.41 -28.96 22.93
C ARG A 13 1.51 -28.00 23.70
N GLY A 14 1.24 -28.31 24.96
CA GLY A 14 0.26 -27.62 25.80
C GLY A 14 0.45 -26.10 25.81
N GLY A 15 -0.38 -25.43 25.03
CA GLY A 15 -0.62 -24.00 24.99
C GLY A 15 -2.05 -23.81 24.50
N VAL A 16 -2.70 -22.70 24.87
CA VAL A 16 -4.08 -22.44 24.46
C VAL A 16 -4.12 -22.43 22.93
N ASN A 17 -4.88 -23.34 22.32
CA ASN A 17 -5.08 -23.36 20.87
C ASN A 17 -5.93 -22.14 20.50
N PHE A 18 -5.29 -21.05 20.14
CA PHE A 18 -5.97 -19.84 19.70
C PHE A 18 -6.16 -19.88 18.19
N SER A 19 -7.40 -19.79 17.74
CA SER A 19 -7.76 -19.64 16.33
C SER A 19 -8.64 -18.40 16.15
N TRP A 20 -8.30 -17.57 15.16
CA TRP A 20 -9.13 -16.42 14.80
C TRP A 20 -10.50 -16.83 14.26
N ASP A 21 -10.62 -18.03 13.68
CA ASP A 21 -11.91 -18.54 13.20
C ASP A 21 -12.84 -18.92 14.37
N ASP A 22 -12.28 -19.44 15.46
CA ASP A 22 -13.04 -19.72 16.69
C ASP A 22 -13.52 -18.42 17.35
N VAL A 23 -12.70 -17.36 17.31
CA VAL A 23 -13.08 -16.03 17.82
C VAL A 23 -14.23 -15.41 16.99
N LYS A 24 -14.25 -15.61 15.66
CA LYS A 24 -15.35 -15.13 14.80
C LYS A 24 -16.69 -15.79 15.17
N GLY A 25 -16.68 -17.08 15.53
CA GLY A 25 -17.87 -17.87 15.86
C GLY A 25 -18.34 -17.79 17.31
N ALA A 26 -17.57 -17.15 18.21
CA ALA A 26 -17.87 -17.12 19.63
C ALA A 26 -19.09 -16.24 19.98
N THR A 27 -19.98 -16.74 20.85
CA THR A 27 -21.22 -16.06 21.27
C THR A 27 -20.97 -14.67 21.88
N ASN A 28 -19.91 -14.52 22.66
CA ASN A 28 -19.56 -13.27 23.34
C ASN A 28 -18.27 -12.64 22.76
N ARG A 29 -18.00 -12.83 21.46
CA ARG A 29 -16.77 -12.33 20.79
C ARG A 29 -16.54 -10.83 21.00
N GLU A 30 -17.63 -10.07 21.11
CA GLU A 30 -17.62 -8.61 21.27
C GLU A 30 -17.05 -8.18 22.62
N ASN A 31 -17.08 -9.03 23.64
CA ASN A 31 -16.66 -8.71 25.01
C ASN A 31 -15.16 -8.88 25.26
N TYR A 32 -14.43 -9.63 24.42
CA TYR A 32 -13.01 -9.95 24.65
C TYR A 32 -12.06 -9.30 23.65
N LEU A 33 -12.43 -9.22 22.36
CA LEU A 33 -11.56 -8.70 21.30
C LEU A 33 -12.25 -7.67 20.39
N GLY A 34 -13.52 -7.36 20.63
CA GLY A 34 -14.28 -6.37 19.87
C GLY A 34 -14.31 -6.63 18.35
N HIS A 35 -14.60 -5.60 17.56
CA HIS A 35 -14.55 -5.63 16.09
C HIS A 35 -13.10 -5.61 15.58
N SER A 36 -12.28 -6.60 15.95
CA SER A 36 -10.89 -6.71 15.50
C SER A 36 -10.79 -6.86 13.97
N LEU A 37 -9.78 -6.20 13.35
CA LEU A 37 -9.41 -6.38 11.95
C LEU A 37 -9.05 -7.84 11.61
N MET A 38 -8.66 -8.64 12.62
CA MET A 38 -8.26 -10.04 12.45
C MET A 38 -9.45 -11.01 12.53
N ALA A 39 -10.60 -10.56 13.04
CA ALA A 39 -11.85 -11.31 13.09
C ALA A 39 -13.04 -10.49 12.55
N PRO A 40 -12.98 -10.00 11.30
CA PRO A 40 -14.07 -9.25 10.71
C PRO A 40 -15.26 -10.19 10.44
N VAL A 41 -16.48 -9.71 10.71
CA VAL A 41 -17.72 -10.46 10.49
C VAL A 41 -18.77 -9.59 9.83
N GLY A 42 -19.83 -10.21 9.31
CA GLY A 42 -20.94 -9.49 8.70
C GLY A 42 -20.67 -9.12 7.25
N ARG A 43 -21.59 -8.35 6.66
CA ARG A 43 -21.55 -8.02 5.23
C ARG A 43 -20.60 -6.87 4.89
N TRP A 44 -20.31 -5.99 5.84
CA TRP A 44 -19.50 -4.78 5.60
C TRP A 44 -18.08 -5.08 5.12
N GLN A 45 -17.50 -6.23 5.50
CA GLN A 45 -16.18 -6.67 5.06
C GLN A 45 -16.16 -7.26 3.63
N GLN A 46 -17.31 -7.63 3.06
CA GLN A 46 -17.36 -8.33 1.78
C GLN A 46 -16.78 -7.44 0.67
N ASN A 47 -15.88 -8.00 -0.13
CA ASN A 47 -15.17 -7.31 -1.22
C ASN A 47 -14.38 -6.07 -0.77
N LYS A 48 -13.96 -6.00 0.50
CA LYS A 48 -13.07 -4.95 1.01
C LYS A 48 -11.73 -5.54 1.43
N ASP A 49 -10.66 -4.81 1.13
CA ASP A 49 -9.33 -5.13 1.66
C ASP A 49 -9.12 -4.33 2.96
N LEU A 50 -9.30 -4.99 4.10
CA LEU A 50 -9.16 -4.34 5.42
C LEU A 50 -7.70 -3.98 5.74
N ASN A 51 -6.74 -4.68 5.14
CA ASN A 51 -5.31 -4.49 5.34
C ASN A 51 -4.68 -3.60 4.25
N TRP A 52 -5.49 -2.87 3.47
CA TRP A 52 -5.01 -2.03 2.36
C TRP A 52 -3.90 -1.06 2.81
N TYR A 53 -4.01 -0.49 4.00
CA TYR A 53 -3.03 0.46 4.56
C TYR A 53 -1.65 -0.18 4.81
N ALA A 54 -1.61 -1.49 5.03
CA ALA A 54 -0.39 -2.26 5.30
C ALA A 54 0.19 -2.92 4.05
N LYS A 55 -0.49 -2.80 2.90
CA LYS A 55 -0.06 -3.34 1.61
C LYS A 55 0.52 -2.28 0.66
N ALA A 56 0.62 -1.03 1.10
CA ALA A 56 1.33 -0.04 0.31
C ALA A 56 2.78 -0.48 0.15
N ASP A 57 3.39 -0.18 -1.00
CA ASP A 57 4.83 -0.39 -1.23
C ASP A 57 5.70 0.33 -0.17
N ASP A 58 5.08 1.23 0.59
CA ASP A 58 5.64 2.06 1.65
C ASP A 58 5.35 1.51 3.06
N ALA A 59 4.79 0.30 3.18
CA ALA A 59 4.45 -0.30 4.48
C ALA A 59 5.68 -0.56 5.35
N ASP A 60 6.80 -0.94 4.74
CA ASP A 60 8.08 -1.19 5.42
C ASP A 60 8.89 0.08 5.71
N LEU A 61 8.48 1.22 5.14
CA LEU A 61 9.17 2.50 5.33
C LEU A 61 8.85 3.09 6.71
N THR A 62 9.84 3.74 7.32
CA THR A 62 9.60 4.55 8.51
C THR A 62 8.68 5.73 8.17
N PRO A 63 7.98 6.33 9.16
CA PRO A 63 7.16 7.52 8.91
C PRO A 63 7.92 8.66 8.20
N GLU A 64 9.21 8.82 8.52
CA GLU A 64 10.08 9.82 7.91
C GLU A 64 10.38 9.50 6.44
N GLN A 65 10.68 8.25 6.11
CA GLN A 65 10.92 7.81 4.73
C GLN A 65 9.67 7.94 3.86
N ARG A 66 8.48 7.66 4.41
CA ARG A 66 7.21 7.91 3.72
C ARG A 66 7.01 9.37 3.39
N MET A 67 7.26 10.26 4.36
CA MET A 67 7.13 11.69 4.17
C MET A 67 8.12 12.20 3.10
N GLU A 68 9.36 11.71 3.10
CA GLU A 68 10.34 12.11 2.09
C GLU A 68 9.94 11.64 0.69
N LYS A 69 9.51 10.38 0.54
CA LYS A 69 9.02 9.85 -0.74
C LYS A 69 7.81 10.63 -1.27
N GLU A 70 6.88 11.00 -0.40
CA GLU A 70 5.72 11.83 -0.77
C GLU A 70 6.15 13.24 -1.22
N ARG A 71 7.13 13.83 -0.54
CA ARG A 71 7.72 15.12 -0.94
C ARG A 71 8.41 15.04 -2.29
N GLU A 72 9.15 13.99 -2.55
CA GLU A 72 9.81 13.76 -3.84
C GLU A 72 8.79 13.57 -4.95
N ALA A 73 7.78 12.71 -4.75
CA ALA A 73 6.70 12.50 -5.71
C ALA A 73 5.98 13.83 -6.04
N LYS A 74 5.64 14.62 -5.02
CA LYS A 74 5.02 15.94 -5.20
C LYS A 74 5.93 16.91 -5.96
N ARG A 75 7.24 16.88 -5.69
CA ARG A 75 8.23 17.70 -6.40
C ARG A 75 8.31 17.30 -7.88
N GLU A 76 8.27 16.01 -8.19
CA GLU A 76 8.27 15.53 -9.57
C GLU A 76 6.99 15.89 -10.32
N GLU A 77 5.83 15.77 -9.68
CA GLU A 77 4.55 16.22 -10.25
C GLU A 77 4.58 17.72 -10.56
N MET A 78 4.99 18.55 -9.59
CA MET A 78 5.14 19.99 -9.82
C MET A 78 6.16 20.30 -10.93
N ARG A 79 7.25 19.53 -11.02
CA ARG A 79 8.24 19.71 -12.09
C ARG A 79 7.62 19.44 -13.46
N LYS A 80 6.91 18.33 -13.63
CA LYS A 80 6.24 17.97 -14.90
C LYS A 80 5.21 19.01 -15.32
N VAL A 81 4.42 19.53 -14.37
CA VAL A 81 3.45 20.59 -14.64
C VAL A 81 4.15 21.86 -15.12
N LYS A 82 5.19 22.30 -14.42
CA LYS A 82 5.97 23.48 -14.81
C LYS A 82 6.63 23.33 -16.17
N GLU A 83 7.17 22.16 -16.48
CA GLU A 83 7.76 21.86 -17.80
C GLU A 83 6.69 21.98 -18.91
N ALA A 84 5.49 21.45 -18.69
CA ALA A 84 4.40 21.58 -19.65
C ALA A 84 3.90 23.03 -19.82
N GLU A 85 3.89 23.81 -18.73
CA GLU A 85 3.57 25.24 -18.76
C GLU A 85 4.64 26.05 -19.52
N GLU A 86 5.93 25.76 -19.29
CA GLU A 86 7.05 26.37 -20.00
C GLU A 86 6.98 26.07 -21.51
N ASP A 87 6.65 24.84 -21.88
CA ASP A 87 6.51 24.44 -23.28
C ASP A 87 5.37 25.18 -23.97
N ALA A 88 4.22 25.29 -23.30
CA ALA A 88 3.08 26.05 -23.83
C ALA A 88 3.42 27.54 -23.98
N MET A 89 4.16 28.11 -23.03
CA MET A 89 4.61 29.51 -23.09
C MET A 89 5.60 29.73 -24.23
N ASN A 90 6.58 28.84 -24.40
CA ASN A 90 7.54 28.91 -25.50
C ASN A 90 6.84 28.86 -26.86
N LEU A 91 5.88 27.96 -27.03
CA LEU A 91 5.07 27.89 -28.24
C LEU A 91 4.29 29.19 -28.50
N ALA A 92 3.68 29.77 -27.46
CA ALA A 92 2.95 31.03 -27.58
C ALA A 92 3.87 32.22 -27.95
N LEU A 93 5.11 32.21 -27.47
CA LEU A 93 6.14 33.20 -27.78
C LEU A 93 6.87 32.94 -29.09
N GLY A 94 6.60 31.83 -29.78
CA GLY A 94 7.29 31.41 -31.00
C GLY A 94 8.73 30.91 -30.77
N LEU A 95 9.06 30.56 -29.54
CA LEU A 95 10.35 29.96 -29.15
C LEU A 95 10.31 28.43 -29.29
N PRO A 96 11.45 27.79 -29.58
CA PRO A 96 11.51 26.33 -29.68
C PRO A 96 11.29 25.67 -28.32
N VAL A 97 10.54 24.56 -28.31
CA VAL A 97 10.37 23.71 -27.12
C VAL A 97 11.69 22.97 -26.84
N PRO A 98 12.20 22.98 -25.61
CA PRO A 98 13.46 22.29 -25.27
C PRO A 98 13.32 20.77 -25.43
N ASP A 99 14.30 20.15 -26.08
CA ASP A 99 14.37 18.68 -26.19
C ASP A 99 14.90 18.07 -24.89
N ARG A 100 13.98 17.54 -24.09
CA ARG A 100 14.28 16.91 -22.79
C ARG A 100 14.61 15.41 -22.91
N THR A 101 14.66 14.84 -24.12
CA THR A 101 15.10 13.44 -24.33
C THR A 101 16.62 13.29 -24.30
N ASN A 102 17.34 14.39 -24.56
CA ASN A 102 18.80 14.42 -24.56
C ASN A 102 19.33 14.68 -23.14
N ALA A 103 19.95 13.68 -22.54
CA ALA A 103 20.57 13.78 -21.22
C ALA A 103 21.66 14.87 -21.13
N ASN A 104 22.27 15.27 -22.25
CA ASN A 104 23.28 16.34 -22.26
C ASN A 104 22.68 17.75 -22.16
N LEU A 105 21.36 17.90 -22.34
CA LEU A 105 20.66 19.19 -22.25
C LEU A 105 20.00 19.40 -20.88
N GLN A 106 20.10 18.42 -19.97
CA GLN A 106 19.62 18.57 -18.60
C GLN A 106 20.54 19.57 -17.86
N PRO A 107 19.98 20.64 -17.25
CA PRO A 107 20.79 21.56 -16.46
C PRO A 107 21.37 20.82 -15.25
N LEU A 108 22.69 20.84 -15.11
CA LEU A 108 23.38 20.35 -13.91
C LEU A 108 23.11 21.32 -12.76
N GLY A 109 22.24 20.93 -11.83
CA GLY A 109 21.87 21.71 -10.64
C GLY A 109 21.50 20.80 -9.49
#